data_AF-A0A0J6EUF6-F1
#
_entry.id   AF-A0A0J6EUF6-F1
#
_cell.length_a   1.000
_cell.length_b   1.000
_cell.length_c   1.000
_cell.angle_alpha   90.00
_cell.angle_beta   90.00
_cell.angle_gamma   90.00
#
_symmetry.space_group_name_H-M   'P 1'
#
loop_
_entity.id
_entity.type
_entity.pdbx_description
1 polymer ?
#
loop_
_entity_poly.entity_id
_entity_poly.type
_entity_poly.pdbx_seq_one_letter_code
_entity_poly.pdbx_strand_id
1 'polypeptide(L)'
;MTTSAPRAGQPEISQIKSTPAYLLHTNDGRQIPFLIALLLFDQQRRPTLTPAVVCAINRTIDLTGREGLVTRTVLVGESIEQVIQTTVLQALAIPGAILLYRCQSAVVAENLMGHLLSAHHITLLKDSKEAL
;
A
#
# COMPACT_ATOMS: atom_id res chain seq x y z
N MET A 1 -17.06 -39.71 25.65
CA MET A 1 -17.06 -38.25 25.89
C MET A 1 -15.67 -37.86 26.35
N THR A 2 -14.87 -37.26 25.47
CA THR A 2 -13.55 -36.70 25.81
C THR A 2 -13.47 -35.35 25.12
N THR A 3 -13.76 -34.30 25.88
CA THR A 3 -13.69 -32.90 25.47
C THR A 3 -12.22 -32.50 25.39
N SER A 4 -11.69 -32.30 24.19
CA SER A 4 -10.35 -31.71 24.01
C SER A 4 -10.46 -30.19 24.18
N ALA A 5 -9.78 -29.64 25.18
CA ALA A 5 -9.66 -28.21 25.40
C ALA A 5 -8.96 -27.51 24.21
N PRO A 6 -9.36 -26.27 23.84
CA PRO A 6 -8.66 -25.50 22.82
C PRO A 6 -7.32 -25.00 23.39
N ARG A 7 -6.23 -25.21 22.63
CA ARG A 7 -4.90 -24.69 22.94
C ARG A 7 -4.90 -23.17 22.87
N ALA A 8 -4.51 -22.54 23.98
CA ALA A 8 -4.24 -21.13 24.08
C ALA A 8 -3.03 -20.72 23.20
N GLY A 9 -3.14 -19.54 22.57
CA GLY A 9 -1.97 -18.74 22.19
C GLY A 9 -1.61 -18.66 20.72
N GLN A 10 -2.55 -18.85 19.78
CA GLN A 10 -2.37 -18.22 18.47
C GLN A 10 -2.82 -16.77 18.58
N PRO A 11 -1.98 -15.76 18.24
CA PRO A 11 -2.48 -14.42 18.09
C PRO A 11 -3.53 -14.49 16.98
N GLU A 12 -4.80 -14.26 17.34
CA GLU A 12 -5.81 -13.89 16.34
C GLU A 12 -5.21 -12.70 15.60
N ILE A 13 -4.84 -12.93 14.33
CA ILE A 13 -4.52 -11.83 13.44
C ILE A 13 -5.84 -11.08 13.31
N SER A 14 -6.04 -10.08 14.16
CA SER A 14 -7.13 -9.12 14.09
C SER A 14 -7.29 -8.77 12.62
N GLN A 15 -8.42 -9.17 12.05
CA GLN A 15 -8.73 -9.01 10.64
C GLN A 15 -8.43 -7.56 10.24
N ILE A 16 -7.30 -7.34 9.57
CA ILE A 16 -7.06 -6.07 8.86
C ILE A 16 -8.07 -6.09 7.72
N LYS A 17 -9.26 -5.54 7.99
CA LYS A 17 -10.44 -5.63 7.11
C LYS A 17 -10.26 -4.85 5.80
N SER A 18 -9.28 -3.95 5.71
CA SER A 18 -8.99 -3.23 4.47
C SER A 18 -7.61 -2.56 4.53
N THR A 19 -6.86 -2.61 3.43
CA THR A 19 -5.68 -1.75 3.21
C THR A 19 -6.15 -0.48 2.51
N PRO A 20 -5.89 0.73 3.05
CA PRO A 20 -6.31 1.95 2.41
C PRO A 20 -5.49 2.21 1.14
N ALA A 21 -6.16 2.80 0.14
CA ALA A 21 -5.53 3.40 -1.03
C ALA A 21 -5.65 4.91 -0.94
N TYR A 22 -4.63 5.61 -1.41
CA TYR A 22 -4.53 7.07 -1.37
C TYR A 22 -4.32 7.63 -2.77
N LEU A 23 -4.61 8.90 -2.97
CA LEU A 23 -4.28 9.66 -4.16
C LEU A 23 -3.22 10.69 -3.80
N LEU A 24 -2.04 10.59 -4.42
CA LEU A 24 -1.04 11.65 -4.42
C LEU A 24 -1.35 12.63 -5.55
N HIS A 25 -1.41 13.92 -5.23
CA HIS A 25 -1.65 14.99 -6.19
C HIS A 25 -0.34 15.70 -6.50
N THR A 26 0.04 15.74 -7.78
CA THR A 26 1.24 16.44 -8.23
C THR A 26 0.89 17.88 -8.60
N ASN A 27 1.91 18.76 -8.60
CA ASN A 27 1.72 20.19 -8.87
C ASN A 27 1.19 20.49 -10.28
N ASP A 28 1.35 19.56 -11.22
CA ASP A 28 0.84 19.65 -12.59
C ASP A 28 -0.58 19.08 -12.75
N GLY A 29 -1.26 18.79 -11.64
CA GLY A 29 -2.65 18.32 -11.63
C GLY A 29 -2.82 16.82 -11.91
N ARG A 30 -1.74 16.08 -12.17
CA ARG A 30 -1.80 14.63 -12.27
C ARG A 30 -2.01 14.01 -10.88
N GLN A 31 -2.57 12.81 -10.89
CA GLN A 31 -2.85 12.05 -9.67
C GLN A 31 -2.23 10.68 -9.80
N ILE A 32 -1.76 10.12 -8.68
CA ILE A 32 -1.19 8.78 -8.62
C ILE A 32 -1.84 8.04 -7.44
N PRO A 33 -2.70 7.04 -7.70
CA PRO A 33 -3.15 6.13 -6.67
C PRO A 33 -1.96 5.38 -6.10
N PHE A 34 -1.88 5.29 -4.79
CA PHE A 34 -0.84 4.51 -4.14
C PHE A 34 -1.33 3.75 -2.92
N LEU A 35 -0.62 2.66 -2.62
CA LEU A 35 -0.81 1.81 -1.44
C LEU A 35 0.52 1.62 -0.74
N ILE A 36 0.47 1.44 0.58
CA ILE A 36 1.62 1.06 1.41
C ILE A 36 1.30 -0.30 2.04
N ALA A 37 2.20 -1.26 1.86
CA ALA A 37 2.11 -2.59 2.42
C ALA A 37 3.44 -3.00 3.05
N LEU A 38 3.40 -3.96 3.97
CA LEU A 38 4.63 -4.59 4.46
C LEU A 38 5.15 -5.60 3.43
N LEU A 39 6.48 -5.67 3.31
CA LEU A 39 7.16 -6.71 2.55
C LEU A 39 7.05 -8.04 3.32
N LEU A 40 6.27 -8.97 2.78
CA LEU A 40 6.09 -10.31 3.32
C LEU A 40 6.67 -11.35 2.37
N PHE A 41 6.99 -12.52 2.90
CA PHE A 41 7.52 -13.64 2.13
C PHE A 41 6.68 -14.90 2.36
N ASP A 42 6.51 -15.70 1.31
CA ASP A 42 5.91 -17.03 1.41
C ASP A 42 6.89 -18.06 2.01
N GLN A 43 6.43 -19.31 2.14
CA GLN A 43 7.27 -20.41 2.65
C GLN A 43 8.49 -20.70 1.78
N GLN A 44 8.47 -20.27 0.51
CA GLN A 44 9.55 -20.39 -0.47
C GLN A 44 10.44 -19.14 -0.51
N ARG A 45 10.27 -18.19 0.44
CA ARG A 45 11.00 -16.91 0.53
C ARG A 45 10.78 -15.99 -0.68
N ARG A 46 9.64 -16.08 -1.34
CA ARG A 46 9.26 -15.17 -2.43
C ARG A 46 8.42 -14.02 -1.88
N PRO A 47 8.63 -12.77 -2.32
CA PRO A 47 7.78 -11.66 -1.94
C PRO A 47 6.30 -11.96 -2.25
N THR A 48 5.41 -11.76 -1.29
CA THR A 48 3.98 -11.99 -1.44
C THR A 48 3.16 -10.83 -0.89
N LEU A 49 1.97 -10.64 -1.44
CA LEU A 49 0.98 -9.69 -0.94
C LEU A 49 -0.07 -10.42 -0.11
N THR A 50 -0.61 -9.74 0.90
CA THR A 50 -1.75 -10.28 1.64
C THR A 50 -3.02 -10.17 0.78
N PRO A 51 -4.05 -11.00 1.04
CA PRO A 51 -5.35 -10.85 0.39
C PRO A 51 -5.95 -9.43 0.52
N ALA A 52 -5.72 -8.76 1.65
CA ALA A 52 -6.19 -7.39 1.87
C ALA A 52 -5.53 -6.38 0.90
N VAL A 53 -4.23 -6.51 0.65
CA VAL A 53 -3.51 -5.64 -0.30
C VAL A 53 -3.96 -5.92 -1.73
N VAL A 54 -4.14 -7.20 -2.10
CA VAL A 54 -4.66 -7.56 -3.44
C VAL A 54 -6.07 -7.00 -3.64
N CYS A 55 -6.95 -7.13 -2.64
CA CYS A 55 -8.29 -6.55 -2.69
C CYS A 55 -8.26 -5.03 -2.85
N ALA A 56 -7.34 -4.34 -2.17
CA ALA A 56 -7.19 -2.89 -2.27
C ALA A 56 -6.64 -2.44 -3.64
N ILE A 57 -5.74 -3.21 -4.24
CA ILE A 57 -5.29 -2.99 -5.63
C ILE A 57 -6.48 -3.13 -6.58
N ASN A 58 -7.23 -4.24 -6.51
CA ASN A 58 -8.39 -4.46 -7.38
C ASN A 58 -9.44 -3.35 -7.23
N ARG A 59 -9.75 -2.94 -6.00
CA ARG A 59 -10.66 -1.81 -5.75
C ARG A 59 -10.11 -0.50 -6.34
N THR A 60 -8.80 -0.29 -6.27
CA THR A 60 -8.17 0.90 -6.88
C THR A 60 -8.30 0.85 -8.40
N ILE A 61 -8.16 -0.33 -9.03
CA ILE A 61 -8.43 -0.53 -10.46
C ILE A 61 -9.89 -0.16 -10.76
N ASP A 62 -10.85 -0.73 -10.01
CA ASP A 62 -12.28 -0.48 -10.22
C ASP A 62 -12.64 1.02 -10.13
N LEU A 63 -12.02 1.74 -9.19
CA LEU A 63 -12.30 3.16 -8.95
C LEU A 63 -11.62 4.11 -9.94
N THR A 64 -10.50 3.70 -10.53
CA THR A 64 -9.64 4.62 -11.30
C THR A 64 -9.42 4.21 -12.75
N GLY A 65 -9.80 2.98 -13.13
CA GLY A 65 -9.52 2.38 -14.43
C GLY A 65 -8.03 2.13 -14.69
N ARG A 66 -7.18 2.18 -13.65
CA ARG A 66 -5.72 2.09 -13.76
C ARG A 66 -5.23 0.68 -13.51
N GLU A 67 -4.64 0.05 -14.51
CA GLU A 67 -4.22 -1.36 -14.43
C GLU A 67 -2.69 -1.53 -14.31
N GLY A 68 -1.91 -0.48 -14.57
CA GLY A 68 -0.47 -0.52 -14.41
C GLY A 68 -0.07 -0.60 -12.94
N LEU A 69 0.94 -1.39 -12.60
CA LEU A 69 1.45 -1.49 -11.23
C LEU A 69 2.94 -1.18 -11.18
N VAL A 70 3.29 -0.09 -10.52
CA VAL A 70 4.68 0.23 -10.15
C VAL A 70 4.89 -0.24 -8.72
N THR A 71 5.91 -1.07 -8.50
CA THR A 71 6.21 -1.58 -7.15
C THR A 71 7.59 -1.12 -6.72
N ARG A 72 7.68 -0.53 -5.52
CA ARG A 72 8.94 -0.16 -4.88
C ARG A 72 9.07 -0.83 -3.52
N THR A 73 10.09 -1.66 -3.35
CA THR A 73 10.48 -2.12 -2.01
C THR A 73 11.23 -1.00 -1.30
N VAL A 74 10.89 -0.69 -0.05
CA VAL A 74 11.56 0.34 0.76
C VAL A 74 12.23 -0.32 1.95
N LEU A 75 13.54 -0.14 2.06
CA LEU A 75 14.41 -0.77 3.05
C LEU A 75 14.81 0.24 4.14
N VAL A 76 15.18 -0.30 5.30
CA VAL A 76 15.78 0.49 6.39
C VAL A 76 17.08 1.12 5.90
N GLY A 77 17.28 2.40 6.20
CA GLY A 77 18.47 3.17 5.83
C GLY A 77 18.40 3.85 4.47
N GLU A 78 17.36 3.61 3.66
CA GLU A 78 17.14 4.40 2.44
C GLU A 78 16.70 5.83 2.77
N SER A 79 17.11 6.79 1.93
CA SER A 79 16.57 8.16 1.99
C SER A 79 15.12 8.14 1.51
N ILE A 80 14.18 8.34 2.43
CA ILE A 80 12.74 8.32 2.14
C ILE A 80 12.36 9.38 1.11
N GLU A 81 12.94 10.58 1.21
CA GLU A 81 12.71 11.65 0.24
C GLU A 81 13.12 11.23 -1.19
N GLN A 82 14.31 10.67 -1.34
CA GLN A 82 14.81 10.21 -2.63
C GLN A 82 13.97 9.03 -3.17
N VAL A 83 13.55 8.11 -2.28
CA VAL A 83 12.64 7.01 -2.64
C VAL A 83 11.32 7.57 -3.19
N ILE A 84 10.70 8.54 -2.52
CA ILE A 84 9.44 9.13 -2.99
C ILE A 84 9.64 9.81 -4.34
N GLN A 85 10.65 10.68 -4.47
CA GLN A 85 10.92 11.44 -5.70
C GLN A 85 11.10 10.50 -6.90
N THR A 86 11.98 9.50 -6.78
CA THR A 86 12.26 8.55 -7.87
C THR A 86 11.04 7.72 -8.24
N THR A 87 10.30 7.26 -7.24
CA THR A 87 9.17 6.36 -7.44
C THR A 87 7.95 7.09 -8.01
N VAL A 88 7.70 8.33 -7.59
CA VAL A 88 6.67 9.20 -8.17
C VAL A 88 6.99 9.49 -9.64
N LEU A 89 8.24 9.82 -9.98
CA LEU A 89 8.64 10.03 -11.37
C LEU A 89 8.42 8.78 -12.23
N GLN A 90 8.74 7.59 -11.71
CA GLN A 90 8.47 6.32 -12.41
C GLN A 90 6.98 6.08 -12.63
N ALA A 91 6.14 6.32 -11.61
CA ALA A 91 4.70 6.17 -11.73
C ALA A 91 4.08 7.19 -12.70
N LEU A 92 4.63 8.40 -12.79
CA LEU A 92 4.21 9.40 -13.78
C LEU A 92 4.60 9.05 -15.22
N ALA A 93 5.67 8.29 -15.40
CA ALA A 93 6.13 7.84 -16.72
C ALA A 93 5.31 6.68 -17.28
N ILE A 94 4.53 5.98 -16.44
CA ILE A 94 3.69 4.85 -16.83
C ILE A 94 2.22 5.31 -16.77
N PRO A 95 1.57 5.55 -17.92
CA PRO A 95 0.16 5.91 -17.96
C PRO A 95 -0.70 4.87 -17.26
N GLY A 96 -1.63 5.33 -16.41
CA GLY A 96 -2.53 4.43 -15.71
C GLY A 96 -1.85 3.56 -14.64
N ALA A 97 -0.75 4.02 -14.04
CA ALA A 97 -0.10 3.33 -12.94
C ALA A 97 -0.80 3.56 -11.58
N ILE A 98 -0.82 2.49 -10.80
CA ILE A 98 -0.99 2.42 -9.35
C ILE A 98 0.40 2.19 -8.75
N LEU A 99 0.72 2.89 -7.67
CA LEU A 99 1.98 2.74 -6.97
C LEU A 99 1.84 1.88 -5.71
N LEU A 100 2.66 0.85 -5.57
CA LEU A 100 2.74 0.01 -4.38
C LEU A 100 4.10 0.13 -3.72
N TYR A 101 4.13 0.72 -2.53
CA TYR A 101 5.29 0.66 -1.65
C TYR A 101 5.24 -0.61 -0.79
N ARG A 102 6.31 -1.40 -0.81
CA ARG A 102 6.50 -2.57 0.05
C ARG A 102 7.59 -2.28 1.07
N CYS A 103 7.20 -1.93 2.28
CA CYS A 103 8.12 -1.51 3.34
C CYS A 103 8.65 -2.71 4.11
N GLN A 104 9.97 -2.74 4.35
CA GLN A 104 10.63 -3.80 5.11
C GLN A 104 10.08 -3.95 6.53
N SER A 105 9.59 -2.86 7.13
CA SER A 105 9.03 -2.84 8.49
C SER A 105 7.92 -1.79 8.63
N ALA A 106 7.14 -1.90 9.71
CA ALA A 106 6.14 -0.91 10.07
C ALA A 106 6.75 0.48 10.28
N VAL A 107 7.93 0.56 10.91
CA VAL A 107 8.65 1.83 11.12
C VAL A 107 9.00 2.50 9.78
N VAL A 108 9.42 1.72 8.77
CA VAL A 108 9.68 2.27 7.43
C VAL A 108 8.38 2.75 6.77
N ALA A 109 7.27 2.02 6.95
CA ALA A 109 5.96 2.43 6.43
C ALA A 109 5.46 3.73 7.07
N GLU A 110 5.59 3.87 8.39
CA GLU A 110 5.23 5.09 9.12
C GLU A 110 6.09 6.27 8.69
N ASN A 111 7.41 6.10 8.60
CA ASN A 111 8.31 7.14 8.13
C ASN A 111 8.00 7.57 6.70
N LEU A 112 7.74 6.61 5.80
CA LEU A 112 7.33 6.87 4.42
C LEU A 112 6.04 7.69 4.37
N MET A 113 5.01 7.26 5.10
CA MET A 113 3.72 7.96 5.15
C MET A 113 3.86 9.37 5.75
N GLY A 114 4.68 9.52 6.79
CA GLY A 114 4.98 10.82 7.39
C GLY A 114 5.57 11.82 6.39
N HIS A 115 6.57 11.39 5.61
CA HIS A 115 7.18 12.24 4.57
C HIS A 115 6.21 12.54 3.42
N LEU A 116 5.41 11.55 3.03
CA LEU A 116 4.36 11.72 2.03
C LEU A 116 3.36 12.79 2.48
N LEU A 117 2.85 12.71 3.72
CA LEU A 117 1.91 13.68 4.29
C LEU A 117 2.52 15.07 4.50
N SER A 118 3.81 15.17 4.83
CA SER A 118 4.45 16.46 5.09
C SER A 118 4.80 17.23 3.81
N ALA A 119 5.12 16.53 2.73
CA ALA A 119 5.66 17.14 1.51
C ALA A 119 4.70 17.10 0.31
N HIS A 120 3.59 16.37 0.38
CA HIS A 120 2.68 16.18 -0.74
C HIS A 120 1.23 16.38 -0.33
N HIS A 121 0.40 16.83 -1.28
CA HIS A 121 -1.04 16.81 -1.12
C HIS A 121 -1.55 15.38 -1.37
N ILE A 122 -2.14 14.77 -0.35
CA ILE A 122 -2.61 13.39 -0.38
C ILE A 122 -4.05 13.32 0.13
N THR A 123 -4.90 12.59 -0.57
CA THR A 123 -6.27 12.31 -0.14
C THR A 123 -6.54 10.82 -0.08
N LEU A 124 -7.46 10.38 0.78
CA LEU A 124 -7.92 8.99 0.75
C LEU A 124 -8.68 8.72 -0.56
N LEU A 125 -8.39 7.61 -1.23
CA LEU A 125 -9.19 7.16 -2.36
C LEU A 125 -10.49 6.54 -1.82
N LYS A 126 -11.59 7.24 -2.01
CA LYS A 126 -12.92 6.83 -1.54
C LYS A 126 -13.76 6.29 -2.68
N ASP A 127 -14.71 5.42 -2.34
CA ASP A 127 -15.81 5.11 -3.24
C ASP A 127 -16.62 6.38 -3.50
N SER A 128 -16.87 6.71 -4.77
CA SER A 128 -17.75 7.83 -5.14
C SER A 128 -19.20 7.62 -4.68
N LYS A 129 -19.55 6.40 -4.23
CA LYS A 129 -20.89 6.00 -3.79
C LYS A 129 -21.29 6.40 -2.37
N GLU A 130 -20.40 6.95 -1.56
CA GLU A 130 -20.75 7.48 -0.23
C GLU A 130 -21.26 8.95 -0.25
N ALA A 131 -21.47 9.53 -1.44
CA ALA A 131 -21.86 10.93 -1.61
C ALA A 131 -23.35 11.13 -2.01
N LEU A 132 -24.23 10.17 -1.78
CA LEU A 132 -25.67 10.26 -2.06
C LEU A 132 -26.53 9.82 -0.87
#